data_AF-A0A6N2S428-F1
#
_entry.id   AF-A0A6N2S428-F1
#
_cell.length_a   1.000
_cell.length_b   1.000
_cell.length_c   1.000
_cell.angle_alpha   90.00
_cell.angle_beta   90.00
_cell.angle_gamma   90.00
#
_symmetry.space_group_name_H-M   'P 1'
#
loop_
_entity.id
_entity.type
_entity.pdbx_description
1 polymer ?
#
loop_
_entity_poly.entity_id
_entity_poly.type
_entity_poly.pdbx_seq_one_letter_code
_entity_poly.pdbx_strand_id
1 'polypeptide(L)'
;MKKCRYCGKNVNSSYEFCSSECENNYRTSTEKDNYKIKYFIMGIIAGFLVMFYGILLNRSSIIGAGIMLMGTDITVFPFTTPETIGILGYKKSKIAGRISGLALIIIGIWFEVF
;
A
#
# COMPACT_ATOMS: atom_id res chain seq x y z
N MET A 1 0.21 18.77 -19.37
CA MET A 1 -0.54 19.27 -18.19
C MET A 1 -0.10 18.46 -16.98
N LYS A 2 0.32 19.09 -15.88
CA LYS A 2 0.73 18.35 -14.68
C LYS A 2 -0.49 17.99 -13.84
N LYS A 3 -0.38 16.94 -13.02
CA LYS A 3 -1.42 16.56 -12.04
C LYS A 3 -0.98 16.95 -10.63
N CYS A 4 -1.94 17.34 -9.80
CA CYS A 4 -1.70 17.64 -8.41
C CYS A 4 -1.29 16.36 -7.67
N ARG A 5 -0.18 16.42 -6.94
CA ARG A 5 0.38 15.29 -6.18
C ARG A 5 -0.56 14.74 -5.10
N TYR A 6 -1.46 15.55 -4.55
CA TYR A 6 -2.40 15.12 -3.51
C TYR A 6 -3.72 14.55 -4.09
N CYS A 7 -4.47 15.37 -4.82
CA CYS A 7 -5.83 15.03 -5.26
C CYS A 7 -5.92 14.46 -6.69
N GLY A 8 -4.85 14.57 -7.48
CA GLY A 8 -4.81 14.08 -8.86
C GLY A 8 -5.56 14.94 -9.89
N LYS A 9 -6.01 16.16 -9.54
CA LYS A 9 -6.60 17.13 -10.48
C LYS A 9 -5.54 17.71 -11.42
N ASN A 10 -5.93 18.11 -12.63
CA ASN A 10 -5.04 18.82 -13.53
C ASN A 10 -4.67 20.19 -12.96
N VAL A 11 -3.39 20.53 -13.01
CA VAL A 11 -2.82 21.80 -12.55
C VAL A 11 -1.97 22.41 -13.65
N ASN A 12 -1.88 23.74 -13.62
CA ASN A 12 -1.05 24.47 -14.57
C ASN A 12 0.41 24.04 -14.42
N SER A 13 1.18 23.99 -15.51
CA SER A 13 2.50 23.31 -15.56
C SER A 13 3.53 23.84 -14.53
N SER A 14 3.30 25.05 -14.01
CA SER A 14 4.15 25.71 -13.02
C SER A 14 3.88 25.26 -11.57
N TYR A 15 2.70 24.74 -11.23
CA TYR A 15 2.31 24.42 -9.85
C TYR A 15 2.22 22.89 -9.62
N GLU A 16 2.77 22.40 -8.49
CA GLU A 16 2.70 20.98 -8.10
C GLU A 16 1.39 20.61 -7.36
N PHE A 17 0.74 21.62 -6.76
CA PHE A 17 -0.47 21.45 -5.95
C PHE A 17 -1.64 22.30 -6.45
N CYS A 18 -2.85 21.82 -6.15
CA CYS A 18 -4.10 22.45 -6.56
C CYS A 18 -4.47 23.69 -5.73
N SER A 19 -4.00 23.73 -4.48
CA SER A 19 -4.26 24.73 -3.46
C SER A 19 -3.24 24.55 -2.32
N SER A 20 -3.10 25.57 -1.47
CA SER A 20 -2.30 25.47 -0.23
C SER A 20 -2.85 24.40 0.72
N GLU A 21 -4.16 24.13 0.68
CA GLU A 21 -4.81 23.06 1.43
C GLU A 21 -4.37 21.66 0.93
N CYS A 22 -4.29 21.48 -0.39
CA CYS A 22 -3.74 20.27 -1.04
C CYS A 22 -2.31 20.00 -0.55
N GLU A 23 -1.48 21.05 -0.46
CA GLU A 23 -0.09 20.97 0.00
C GLU A 23 0.02 20.65 1.50
N ASN A 24 -0.72 21.35 2.36
CA ASN A 24 -0.68 21.13 3.81
C ASN A 24 -1.17 19.71 4.18
N ASN A 25 -2.23 19.23 3.50
CA ASN A 25 -2.73 17.87 3.69
C ASN A 25 -1.74 16.82 3.21
N TYR A 26 -1.05 17.06 2.09
CA TYR A 26 0.00 16.17 1.60
C TYR A 26 1.17 16.07 2.57
N ARG A 27 1.63 17.21 3.10
CA ARG A 27 2.73 17.25 4.08
C ARG A 27 2.35 16.53 5.36
N THR A 28 1.18 16.85 5.93
CA THR A 28 0.66 16.22 7.16
C THR A 28 0.47 14.71 6.98
N SER A 29 -0.02 14.27 5.82
CA SER A 29 -0.26 12.85 5.55
C SER A 29 1.05 12.09 5.34
N THR A 30 2.01 12.67 4.62
CA THR A 30 3.34 12.10 4.40
C THR A 30 4.14 11.97 5.69
N GLU A 31 4.08 12.98 6.56
CA GLU A 31 4.78 12.96 7.85
C GLU A 31 4.22 11.87 8.77
N LYS A 32 2.89 11.69 8.79
CA LYS A 32 2.24 10.60 9.52
C LYS A 32 2.52 9.21 8.91
N ASP A 33 2.70 9.15 7.61
CA ASP A 33 3.02 7.93 6.90
C ASP A 33 4.45 7.47 7.21
N ASN A 34 5.38 8.40 7.43
CA ASN A 34 6.78 8.09 7.67
C ASN A 34 7.01 7.34 9.01
N TYR A 35 6.22 7.61 10.06
CA TYR A 35 6.32 6.80 11.29
C TYR A 35 5.73 5.39 11.10
N LYS A 36 4.70 5.26 10.26
CA LYS A 36 4.01 3.99 9.97
C LYS A 36 4.79 3.09 9.01
N ILE A 37 5.66 3.66 8.18
CA ILE A 37 6.39 2.90 7.15
C ILE A 37 7.30 1.83 7.77
N LYS A 38 7.85 2.10 8.96
CA LYS A 38 8.67 1.12 9.69
C LYS A 38 7.86 -0.12 10.10
N TYR A 39 6.63 0.09 10.57
CA TYR A 39 5.72 -1.00 10.93
C TYR A 39 5.29 -1.79 9.69
N PHE A 40 5.06 -1.12 8.57
CA PHE A 40 4.75 -1.78 7.30
C PHE A 40 5.91 -2.66 6.82
N ILE A 41 7.14 -2.15 6.82
CA ILE A 41 8.32 -2.95 6.44
C ILE A 41 8.47 -4.16 7.37
N MET A 42 8.25 -3.97 8.67
CA MET A 42 8.28 -5.06 9.65
C MET A 42 7.21 -6.13 9.37
N GLY A 43 5.99 -5.72 9.02
CA GLY A 43 4.89 -6.62 8.63
C GLY A 43 5.20 -7.42 7.37
N ILE A 44 5.73 -6.76 6.33
CA ILE A 44 6.17 -7.44 5.10
C ILE A 44 7.27 -8.46 5.38
N ILE A 45 8.26 -8.13 6.21
CA ILE A 45 9.31 -9.08 6.61
C ILE A 45 8.70 -10.28 7.36
N ALA A 46 7.78 -10.02 8.31
CA ALA A 46 7.11 -11.07 9.07
C ALA A 46 6.28 -12.00 8.17
N GLY A 47 5.49 -11.44 7.25
CA GLY A 47 4.72 -12.21 6.26
C GLY A 47 5.62 -13.07 5.37
N PHE A 48 6.79 -12.56 4.97
CA PHE A 48 7.74 -13.29 4.14
C PHE A 48 8.38 -14.46 4.90
N LEU A 49 8.70 -14.26 6.19
CA LEU A 49 9.22 -15.32 7.06
C LEU A 49 8.19 -16.44 7.24
N VAL A 50 6.91 -16.10 7.46
CA VAL A 50 5.83 -17.09 7.57
C VAL A 50 5.67 -17.87 6.27
N MET A 51 5.67 -17.18 5.12
CA MET A 51 5.61 -17.83 3.80
C MET A 51 6.80 -18.78 3.59
N PHE A 52 8.02 -18.34 3.89
CA PHE A 52 9.23 -19.14 3.75
C PHE A 52 9.18 -20.39 4.64
N TYR A 53 8.70 -20.24 5.88
CA TYR A 53 8.51 -21.36 6.79
C TYR A 53 7.44 -22.36 6.28
N GLY A 54 6.36 -21.85 5.68
CA GLY A 54 5.34 -22.67 5.03
C GLY A 54 5.89 -23.51 3.87
N ILE A 55 6.80 -22.94 3.07
CA ILE A 55 7.49 -23.66 1.99
C ILE A 55 8.40 -24.75 2.55
N LEU A 56 9.20 -24.45 3.59
CA LEU A 56 10.09 -25.43 4.22
C LEU A 56 9.34 -26.62 4.83
N LEU A 57 8.16 -26.36 5.40
CA LEU A 57 7.29 -27.39 5.96
C LEU A 57 6.36 -28.05 4.93
N ASN A 58 6.39 -27.58 3.68
CA ASN A 58 5.50 -27.98 2.60
C ASN A 58 4.01 -27.95 3.00
N ARG A 59 3.61 -26.92 3.76
CA ARG A 59 2.23 -26.72 4.22
C ARG A 59 1.59 -25.52 3.56
N SER A 60 0.70 -25.78 2.60
CA SER A 60 -0.09 -24.77 1.86
C SER A 60 -0.85 -23.81 2.78
N SER A 61 -1.42 -24.30 3.90
CA SER A 61 -2.12 -23.45 4.88
C SER A 61 -1.21 -22.38 5.52
N ILE A 62 0.06 -22.68 5.81
CA ILE A 62 1.01 -21.70 6.36
C ILE A 62 1.42 -20.67 5.28
N ILE A 63 1.53 -21.12 4.03
CA ILE A 63 1.78 -20.24 2.88
C ILE A 63 0.60 -19.27 2.71
N GLY A 64 -0.64 -19.77 2.75
CA GLY A 64 -1.86 -18.97 2.71
C GLY A 64 -1.94 -17.95 3.85
N ALA A 65 -1.59 -18.35 5.07
CA ALA A 65 -1.52 -17.45 6.22
C ALA A 65 -0.49 -16.32 6.01
N GLY A 66 0.68 -16.63 5.45
CA GLY A 66 1.69 -15.61 5.09
C GLY A 66 1.17 -14.59 4.07
N ILE A 67 0.44 -15.07 3.04
CA ILE A 67 -0.19 -14.22 2.02
C ILE A 67 -1.27 -13.32 2.65
N MET A 68 -2.11 -13.86 3.55
CA MET A 68 -3.11 -13.06 4.26
C MET A 68 -2.51 -11.99 5.16
N LEU A 69 -1.44 -12.30 5.89
CA LEU A 69 -0.73 -11.34 6.72
C LEU A 69 -0.22 -10.17 5.87
N MET A 70 0.44 -10.46 4.74
CA MET A 70 0.88 -9.42 3.80
C MET A 70 -0.29 -8.61 3.22
N GLY A 71 -1.39 -9.26 2.83
CA GLY A 71 -2.58 -8.58 2.31
C GLY A 71 -3.22 -7.65 3.34
N THR A 72 -3.23 -8.06 4.61
CA THR A 72 -3.72 -7.26 5.73
C THR A 72 -2.82 -6.03 5.95
N ASP A 73 -1.51 -6.21 5.98
CA ASP A 73 -0.55 -5.11 6.14
C ASP A 73 -0.71 -4.06 5.03
N ILE A 74 -0.84 -4.49 3.77
CA ILE A 74 -1.04 -3.60 2.62
C ILE A 74 -2.40 -2.87 2.70
N THR A 75 -3.44 -3.53 3.21
CA THR A 75 -4.78 -2.91 3.35
C THR A 75 -4.80 -1.85 4.44
N VAL A 76 -4.17 -2.13 5.59
CA VAL A 76 -4.08 -1.20 6.73
C VAL A 76 -3.14 -0.04 6.37
N PHE A 77 -2.02 -0.35 5.72
CA PHE A 77 -0.97 0.59 5.35
C PHE A 77 -0.73 0.59 3.83
N PRO A 78 -1.57 1.29 3.05
CA PRO A 78 -1.43 1.34 1.59
C PRO A 78 -0.30 2.29 1.18
N PHE A 79 0.94 1.87 1.44
CA PHE A 79 2.15 2.55 1.01
C PHE A 79 2.41 2.27 -0.46
N THR A 80 1.82 3.09 -1.32
CA THR A 80 2.09 3.05 -2.75
C THR A 80 3.37 3.77 -3.09
N THR A 81 4.10 3.26 -4.07
CA THR A 81 5.37 3.84 -4.52
C THR A 81 5.20 5.28 -5.05
N PRO A 82 6.23 6.14 -4.96
CA PRO A 82 6.15 7.54 -5.37
C PRO A 82 5.85 7.72 -6.86
N GLU A 83 6.22 6.76 -7.71
CA GLU A 83 5.89 6.75 -9.14
C GLU A 83 4.37 6.65 -9.35
N THR A 84 3.72 5.75 -8.59
CA THR A 84 2.26 5.55 -8.63
C THR A 84 1.52 6.81 -8.14
N ILE A 85 2.03 7.42 -7.06
CA ILE A 85 1.50 8.68 -6.51
C ILE A 85 1.64 9.82 -7.53
N GLY A 86 2.73 9.87 -8.30
CA GLY A 86 2.93 10.87 -9.35
C GLY A 86 1.92 10.78 -10.50
N ILE A 87 1.47 9.57 -10.84
CA ILE A 87 0.56 9.33 -11.97
C ILE A 87 -0.92 9.48 -11.56
N LEU A 88 -1.28 8.94 -10.40
CA LEU A 88 -2.67 8.83 -9.90
C LEU A 88 -3.03 9.93 -8.90
N GLY A 89 -2.05 10.54 -8.24
CA GLY A 89 -2.26 11.39 -7.06
C GLY A 89 -2.37 10.57 -5.78
N TYR A 90 -1.85 11.10 -4.68
CA TYR A 90 -1.73 10.44 -3.39
C TYR A 90 -3.04 9.82 -2.87
N LYS A 91 -4.17 10.56 -2.97
CA LYS A 91 -5.47 10.08 -2.49
C LYS A 91 -5.96 8.85 -3.28
N LYS A 92 -5.83 8.88 -4.61
CA LYS A 92 -6.25 7.77 -5.48
C LYS A 92 -5.31 6.58 -5.34
N SER A 93 -4.02 6.85 -5.19
CA SER A 93 -2.99 5.83 -4.98
C SER A 93 -3.26 5.00 -3.71
N LYS A 94 -3.59 5.65 -2.58
CA LYS A 94 -3.97 4.94 -1.35
C LYS A 94 -5.20 4.05 -1.50
N ILE A 95 -6.19 4.47 -2.29
CA ILE A 95 -7.38 3.66 -2.57
C ILE A 95 -6.99 2.42 -3.39
N ALA A 96 -6.17 2.61 -4.43
CA ALA A 96 -5.66 1.50 -5.23
C ALA A 96 -4.87 0.49 -4.37
N GLY A 97 -4.01 0.98 -3.46
CA GLY A 97 -3.27 0.13 -2.53
C GLY A 97 -4.17 -0.72 -1.61
N ARG A 98 -5.29 -0.16 -1.13
CA ARG A 98 -6.25 -0.92 -0.32
C ARG A 98 -6.96 -2.01 -1.13
N ILE A 99 -7.34 -1.70 -2.37
CA ILE A 99 -7.97 -2.67 -3.26
C ILE A 99 -7.00 -3.82 -3.56
N SER A 100 -5.72 -3.52 -3.81
CA SER A 100 -4.71 -4.57 -4.00
C SER A 100 -4.49 -5.42 -2.75
N GLY A 101 -4.51 -4.83 -1.55
CA GLY A 101 -4.41 -5.58 -0.29
C GLY A 101 -5.59 -6.53 -0.09
N LEU A 102 -6.81 -6.07 -0.34
CA LEU A 102 -8.03 -6.89 -0.30
C LEU A 102 -7.98 -8.06 -1.28
N ALA A 103 -7.48 -7.82 -2.50
CA ALA A 103 -7.31 -8.88 -3.49
C ALA A 103 -6.33 -9.97 -3.01
N LEU A 104 -5.22 -9.57 -2.36
CA LEU A 104 -4.26 -10.51 -1.78
C LEU A 104 -4.87 -11.35 -0.65
N ILE A 105 -5.73 -10.78 0.19
CA ILE A 105 -6.44 -11.53 1.23
C ILE A 105 -7.33 -12.60 0.61
N ILE A 106 -8.09 -12.26 -0.44
CA ILE A 106 -8.95 -13.23 -1.16
C ILE A 106 -8.12 -14.37 -1.75
N ILE A 107 -6.97 -14.05 -2.35
CA ILE A 107 -6.04 -15.06 -2.88
C ILE A 107 -5.49 -15.93 -1.74
N GLY A 108 -5.12 -15.33 -0.60
CA GLY A 108 -4.66 -16.08 0.58
C GLY A 108 -5.70 -17.08 1.10
N ILE A 109 -6.97 -16.68 1.14
CA ILE A 109 -8.08 -17.57 1.53
C ILE A 109 -8.21 -18.73 0.53
N TRP A 110 -8.07 -18.44 -0.76
CA TRP A 110 -8.13 -19.48 -1.78
C TRP A 110 -7.06 -20.55 -1.57
N PHE A 111 -5.81 -20.15 -1.30
CA PHE A 111 -4.70 -21.08 -1.01
C PHE A 111 -4.84 -21.85 0.31
N GLU A 112 -5.66 -21.35 1.23
CA GLU A 112 -5.93 -22.06 2.48
C GLU A 112 -7.06 -23.09 2.33
N VAL A 113 -8.04 -22.83 1.46
CA VAL A 113 -9.24 -23.66 1.27
C VAL A 113 -9.08 -24.71 0.16
N PHE A 114 -8.33 -24.40 -0.92
CA PHE A 114 -8.12 -25.27 -2.08
C PHE A 114 -6.66 -25.72 -2.19
#